data_AF-A0A0R0FFL7-F1
#
_entry.id   AF-A0A0R0FFL7-F1
#
_cell.length_a   1.000
_cell.length_b   1.000
_cell.length_c   1.000
_cell.angle_alpha   90.00
_cell.angle_beta   90.00
_cell.angle_gamma   90.00
#
_symmetry.space_group_name_H-M   'P 1'
#
loop_
_entity.id
_entity.type
_entity.pdbx_description
1 polymer ?
#
loop_
_entity_poly.entity_id
_entity_poly.type
_entity_poly.pdbx_seq_one_letter_code
_entity_poly.pdbx_strand_id
1 'polypeptide(L)'
;MADFQTSTHRAKWIFSPQQLVEKYRAANQRAKQILEKCGATLMEVDVNGSLSYPEPHMTAKDSAEKHYRTKPLSIEEEQCIKVFYENKLQEVYNNFRFPHKIQATALIYFKRFYLQWSVMEHQPKHIMLTCVYAACKIEENHVSAEELGKGISQDHQMILNNEMIVYQSLEFDLIVYAPYRSVEGFINDVEVCLVGPDAAVKLCLGDLLVMGSNPETASLHMQGNSVMLVMTSLKCSRLCKRQQDLKLIK
;
A
#
# COMPACT_ATOMS: atom_id res chain seq x y z
N MET A 1 9.20 16.78 15.45
CA MET A 1 8.72 15.59 14.71
C MET A 1 7.26 15.41 15.05
N ALA A 2 6.39 15.22 14.06
CA ALA A 2 4.98 14.95 14.32
C ALA A 2 4.86 13.64 15.12
N ASP A 3 4.05 13.64 16.17
CA ASP A 3 3.86 12.48 17.04
C ASP A 3 2.85 11.51 16.42
N PHE A 4 3.22 10.23 16.35
CA PHE A 4 2.34 9.18 15.82
C PHE A 4 1.09 9.00 16.68
N GLN A 5 1.17 9.18 18.01
CA GLN A 5 0.03 8.93 18.91
C GLN A 5 -1.14 9.88 18.65
N THR A 6 -0.84 11.10 18.21
CA THR A 6 -1.80 12.16 17.87
C THR A 6 -2.05 12.29 16.36
N SER A 7 -1.43 11.43 15.54
CA SER A 7 -1.52 11.51 14.07
C SER A 7 -2.85 11.00 13.50
N THR A 8 -3.25 11.55 12.35
CA THR A 8 -4.40 11.05 11.58
C THR A 8 -4.17 9.62 11.09
N HIS A 9 -2.91 9.23 10.84
CA HIS A 9 -2.55 7.85 10.53
C HIS A 9 -3.09 6.89 11.60
N ARG A 10 -2.75 7.14 12.87
CA ARG A 10 -3.22 6.28 13.97
C ARG A 10 -4.73 6.30 14.12
N ALA A 11 -5.35 7.47 13.99
CA ALA A 11 -6.79 7.64 14.22
C ALA A 11 -7.66 7.01 13.13
N LYS A 12 -7.25 7.09 11.85
CA LYS A 12 -8.10 6.74 10.71
C LYS A 12 -7.67 5.48 9.96
N TRP A 13 -6.39 5.13 9.99
CA TRP A 13 -5.79 4.15 9.07
C TRP A 13 -5.27 2.89 9.75
N ILE A 14 -5.60 2.69 11.04
CA ILE A 14 -5.30 1.47 11.78
C ILE A 14 -6.60 0.74 12.08
N PHE A 15 -6.67 -0.51 11.64
CA PHE A 15 -7.88 -1.32 11.67
C PHE A 15 -7.60 -2.69 12.28
N SER A 16 -8.63 -3.27 12.90
CA SER A 16 -8.60 -4.68 13.27
C SER A 16 -8.69 -5.58 12.02
N PRO A 17 -8.25 -6.85 12.09
CA PRO A 17 -8.43 -7.80 11.00
C PRO A 17 -9.88 -7.89 10.50
N GLN A 18 -10.85 -7.86 11.43
CA GLN A 18 -12.27 -7.95 11.12
C GLN A 18 -12.75 -6.70 10.35
N GLN A 19 -12.36 -5.51 10.81
CA GLN A 19 -12.70 -4.25 10.14
C GLN A 19 -12.16 -4.17 8.71
N LEU A 20 -10.97 -4.72 8.45
CA LEU A 20 -10.41 -4.76 7.09
C LEU A 20 -11.19 -5.70 6.18
N VAL A 21 -11.53 -6.89 6.65
CA VAL A 21 -12.36 -7.83 5.89
C VAL A 21 -13.72 -7.22 5.57
N GLU A 22 -14.34 -6.52 6.52
CA GLU A 22 -15.60 -5.80 6.31
C GLU A 22 -15.46 -4.70 5.25
N LYS A 23 -14.41 -3.89 5.29
CA LYS A 23 -14.14 -2.87 4.28
C LYS A 23 -13.95 -3.45 2.88
N TYR A 24 -13.12 -4.49 2.75
CA TYR A 24 -12.91 -5.16 1.46
C TYR A 24 -14.21 -5.77 0.93
N ARG A 25 -15.01 -6.39 1.80
CA ARG A 25 -16.31 -6.95 1.43
C ARG A 25 -17.26 -5.84 0.96
N ALA A 26 -17.32 -4.72 1.66
CA ALA A 26 -18.17 -3.59 1.29
C ALA A 26 -17.77 -3.00 -0.07
N ALA A 27 -16.46 -2.79 -0.32
CA ALA A 27 -15.96 -2.32 -1.62
C ALA A 27 -16.31 -3.29 -2.76
N ASN A 28 -16.03 -4.59 -2.58
CA ASN A 28 -16.37 -5.63 -3.56
C ASN A 28 -17.88 -5.71 -3.84
N GLN A 29 -18.71 -5.61 -2.80
CA GLN A 29 -20.18 -5.63 -2.96
C GLN A 29 -20.70 -4.42 -3.71
N ARG A 30 -20.20 -3.21 -3.42
CA ARG A 30 -20.56 -2.00 -4.18
C ARG A 30 -20.22 -2.17 -5.66
N ALA A 31 -18.99 -2.58 -5.97
CA ALA A 31 -18.55 -2.80 -7.34
C ALA A 31 -19.38 -3.88 -8.06
N LYS A 32 -19.74 -4.98 -7.39
CA LYS A 32 -20.66 -6.00 -7.94
C LYS A 32 -22.02 -5.41 -8.31
N GLN A 33 -22.62 -4.63 -7.42
CA GLN A 33 -23.92 -4.00 -7.67
C GLN A 33 -23.86 -3.01 -8.84
N ILE A 34 -22.75 -2.29 -8.98
CA ILE A 34 -22.52 -1.39 -10.11
C ILE A 34 -22.38 -2.18 -11.41
N LEU A 35 -21.62 -3.29 -11.40
CA LEU A 35 -21.45 -4.18 -12.56
C LEU A 35 -22.79 -4.71 -13.05
N GLU A 36 -23.64 -5.14 -12.12
CA GLU A 36 -24.99 -5.65 -12.41
C GLU A 36 -25.89 -4.57 -13.01
N LYS A 37 -25.76 -3.31 -12.57
CA LYS A 37 -26.60 -2.18 -13.02
C LYS A 37 -26.14 -1.57 -14.34
N CYS A 38 -24.83 -1.33 -14.50
CA CYS A 38 -24.26 -0.55 -15.61
C CYS A 38 -23.61 -1.44 -16.69
N GLY A 39 -23.35 -2.72 -16.41
CA GLY A 39 -22.63 -3.63 -17.30
C GLY A 39 -21.11 -3.42 -17.33
N ALA A 40 -20.62 -2.31 -16.79
CA ALA A 40 -19.20 -1.99 -16.61
C ALA A 40 -18.98 -1.35 -15.22
N THR A 41 -17.87 -1.68 -14.58
CA THR A 41 -17.44 -1.08 -13.30
C THR A 41 -16.24 -0.19 -13.42
N LEU A 42 -15.48 -0.30 -14.51
CA LEU A 42 -14.27 0.48 -14.68
C LEU A 42 -14.65 1.94 -14.82
N MET A 43 -14.23 2.76 -13.87
CA MET A 43 -14.59 4.16 -13.79
C MET A 43 -13.72 4.98 -14.74
N GLU A 44 -14.34 5.97 -15.40
CA GLU A 44 -13.61 7.04 -16.06
C GLU A 44 -13.23 8.09 -15.01
N VAL A 45 -11.97 8.49 -15.04
CA VAL A 45 -11.41 9.48 -14.12
C VAL A 45 -11.08 10.72 -14.93
N ASP A 46 -11.80 11.81 -14.66
CA ASP A 46 -11.48 13.12 -15.21
C ASP A 46 -10.29 13.75 -14.47
N VAL A 47 -9.60 14.70 -15.08
CA VAL A 47 -8.37 15.33 -14.56
C VAL A 47 -8.61 16.01 -13.20
N ASN A 48 -9.84 16.47 -12.95
CA ASN A 48 -10.27 17.05 -11.68
C ASN A 48 -10.59 16.01 -10.58
N GLY A 49 -10.41 14.71 -10.86
CA GLY A 49 -10.76 13.60 -9.97
C GLY A 49 -12.25 13.25 -9.95
N SER A 50 -13.08 13.88 -10.78
CA SER A 50 -14.48 13.52 -10.93
C SER A 50 -14.58 12.13 -11.53
N LEU A 51 -15.56 11.39 -11.01
CA LEU A 51 -15.78 9.99 -11.30
C LEU A 51 -17.10 9.82 -12.06
N SER A 52 -17.04 9.22 -13.24
CA SER A 52 -18.21 8.79 -13.99
C SER A 52 -18.12 7.29 -14.29
N TYR A 53 -19.24 6.59 -14.14
CA TYR A 53 -19.38 5.26 -14.73
C TYR A 53 -19.61 5.43 -16.23
N PRO A 54 -19.08 4.53 -17.08
CA PRO A 54 -19.37 4.55 -18.50
C PRO A 54 -20.89 4.49 -18.70
N GLU A 55 -21.46 5.47 -19.40
CA GLU A 55 -22.85 5.36 -19.81
C GLU A 55 -22.97 4.19 -20.80
N PRO A 56 -24.04 3.38 -20.73
CA PRO A 56 -24.28 2.33 -21.69
C PRO A 56 -24.65 2.96 -23.06
N HIS A 57 -23.64 3.42 -23.80
CA HIS A 57 -23.79 3.85 -25.18
C HIS A 57 -24.00 2.60 -26.05
N MET A 58 -25.27 2.24 -26.22
CA MET A 58 -25.71 1.25 -27.21
C MET A 58 -25.52 1.83 -28.62
N THR A 59 -24.30 1.83 -29.16
CA THR A 59 -24.10 1.95 -30.61
C THR A 59 -24.32 0.58 -31.23
N ALA A 60 -25.34 0.45 -32.08
CA ALA A 60 -25.81 -0.78 -32.72
C ALA A 60 -24.79 -1.49 -33.67
N LYS A 61 -23.50 -1.14 -33.61
CA LYS A 61 -22.43 -1.66 -34.46
C LYS A 61 -21.29 -2.38 -33.72
N ASP A 62 -21.28 -2.37 -32.38
CA ASP A 62 -20.31 -3.09 -31.53
C ASP A 62 -20.89 -4.37 -30.88
N SER A 63 -22.12 -4.74 -31.25
CA SER A 63 -22.92 -5.82 -30.64
C SER A 63 -22.40 -7.24 -30.91
N ALA A 64 -21.32 -7.43 -31.66
CA ALA A 64 -20.83 -8.75 -32.07
C ALA A 64 -19.60 -9.28 -31.30
N GLU A 65 -18.84 -8.44 -30.55
CA GLU A 65 -17.60 -8.89 -29.88
C GLU A 65 -17.50 -8.62 -28.36
N LYS A 66 -18.44 -7.89 -27.75
CA LYS A 66 -18.36 -7.47 -26.33
C LYS A 66 -19.52 -7.95 -25.43
N HIS A 67 -19.85 -9.24 -25.46
CA HIS A 67 -20.80 -9.87 -24.53
C HIS A 67 -20.17 -10.90 -23.58
N TYR A 68 -18.89 -10.74 -23.23
CA TYR A 68 -18.42 -11.34 -21.97
C TYR A 68 -18.97 -10.47 -20.85
N ARG A 69 -20.15 -10.81 -20.31
CA ARG A 69 -20.54 -10.42 -18.95
C ARG A 69 -19.32 -10.70 -18.07
N THR A 70 -18.58 -9.67 -17.70
CA THR A 70 -17.35 -9.84 -16.95
C THR A 70 -17.77 -10.47 -15.63
N LYS A 71 -17.35 -11.70 -15.36
CA LYS A 71 -17.70 -12.37 -14.11
C LYS A 71 -17.14 -11.49 -12.98
N PRO A 72 -17.97 -11.09 -12.01
CA PRO A 72 -17.48 -10.27 -10.91
C PRO A 72 -16.41 -11.03 -10.13
N LEU A 73 -15.35 -10.33 -9.74
CA LEU A 73 -14.26 -10.91 -8.98
C LEU A 73 -14.71 -11.28 -7.56
N SER A 74 -14.24 -12.42 -7.07
CA SER A 74 -14.33 -12.80 -5.67
C SER A 74 -13.40 -11.93 -4.82
N ILE A 75 -13.60 -11.95 -3.50
CA ILE A 75 -12.74 -11.19 -2.57
C ILE A 75 -11.31 -11.76 -2.59
N GLU A 76 -11.19 -13.07 -2.74
CA GLU A 76 -9.93 -13.80 -2.83
C GLU A 76 -9.19 -13.47 -4.14
N GLU A 77 -9.90 -13.38 -5.26
CA GLU A 77 -9.34 -12.96 -6.55
C GLU A 77 -8.82 -11.53 -6.49
N GLU A 78 -9.60 -10.60 -5.92
CA GLU A 78 -9.14 -9.21 -5.69
C GLU A 78 -7.91 -9.16 -4.78
N GLN A 79 -7.86 -9.99 -3.73
CA GLN A 79 -6.72 -10.06 -2.83
C GLN A 79 -5.46 -10.54 -3.56
N CYS A 80 -5.57 -11.56 -4.40
CA CYS A 80 -4.46 -12.06 -5.22
C CYS A 80 -3.92 -10.96 -6.14
N ILE A 81 -4.81 -10.20 -6.80
CA ILE A 81 -4.41 -9.10 -7.69
C ILE A 81 -3.71 -7.99 -6.89
N LYS A 82 -4.22 -7.61 -5.72
CA LYS A 82 -3.58 -6.60 -4.86
C LYS A 82 -2.16 -7.04 -4.48
N VAL A 83 -1.98 -8.26 -3.98
CA VAL A 83 -0.66 -8.81 -3.62
C VAL A 83 0.28 -8.86 -4.84
N PHE A 84 -0.23 -9.22 -6.02
CA PHE A 84 0.56 -9.21 -7.25
C PHE A 84 1.09 -7.80 -7.58
N TYR A 85 0.24 -6.77 -7.49
CA TYR A 85 0.68 -5.39 -7.75
C TYR A 85 1.51 -4.78 -6.62
N GLU A 86 1.34 -5.22 -5.37
CA GLU A 86 2.26 -4.90 -4.27
C GLU A 86 3.68 -5.40 -4.58
N ASN A 87 3.82 -6.62 -5.13
CA ASN A 87 5.10 -7.14 -5.58
C ASN A 87 5.63 -6.40 -6.81
N LYS A 88 4.77 -6.00 -7.77
CA LYS A 88 5.18 -5.16 -8.91
C LYS A 88 5.68 -3.78 -8.49
N LEU A 89 5.16 -3.21 -7.43
CA LEU A 89 5.67 -1.96 -6.85
C LEU A 89 7.13 -2.12 -6.39
N GLN A 90 7.51 -3.30 -5.88
CA GLN A 90 8.90 -3.63 -5.52
C GLN A 90 9.82 -3.65 -6.75
N GLU A 91 9.34 -4.15 -7.90
CA GLU A 91 10.11 -4.12 -9.15
C GLU A 91 10.36 -2.67 -9.61
N VAL A 92 9.35 -1.79 -9.52
CA VAL A 92 9.52 -0.36 -9.84
C VAL A 92 10.55 0.28 -8.91
N TYR A 93 10.48 -0.01 -7.61
CA TYR A 93 11.47 0.45 -6.64
C TYR A 93 12.90 0.04 -7.03
N ASN A 94 13.11 -1.23 -7.43
CA ASN A 94 14.43 -1.73 -7.83
C ASN A 94 14.96 -1.05 -9.10
N ASN A 95 14.08 -0.73 -10.04
CA ASN A 95 14.45 -0.07 -11.30
C ASN A 95 14.91 1.38 -11.09
N PHE A 96 14.23 2.12 -10.20
CA PHE A 96 14.56 3.53 -9.94
C PHE A 96 15.48 3.75 -8.73
N ARG A 97 15.76 2.70 -7.93
CA ARG A 97 16.55 2.75 -6.69
C ARG A 97 16.05 3.81 -5.71
N PHE A 98 14.74 3.87 -5.52
CA PHE A 98 14.15 4.82 -4.59
C PHE A 98 14.64 4.59 -3.15
N PRO A 99 14.65 5.60 -2.27
CA PRO A 99 14.79 5.39 -0.83
C PRO A 99 13.66 4.53 -0.26
N HIS A 100 13.95 3.71 0.75
CA HIS A 100 12.95 2.86 1.43
C HIS A 100 11.72 3.64 1.91
N LYS A 101 11.89 4.90 2.32
CA LYS A 101 10.79 5.76 2.76
C LYS A 101 9.72 5.94 1.67
N ILE A 102 10.14 6.19 0.42
CA ILE A 102 9.24 6.35 -0.74
C ILE A 102 8.47 5.05 -0.99
N GLN A 103 9.18 3.92 -0.92
CA GLN A 103 8.60 2.60 -1.15
C GLN A 103 7.48 2.29 -0.15
N ALA A 104 7.71 2.52 1.15
CA ALA A 104 6.68 2.31 2.16
C ALA A 104 5.50 3.28 1.97
N THR A 105 5.77 4.55 1.69
CA THR A 105 4.72 5.55 1.45
C THR A 105 3.85 5.15 0.26
N ALA A 106 4.46 4.76 -0.86
CA ALA A 106 3.72 4.30 -2.05
C ALA A 106 2.90 3.03 -1.79
N LEU A 107 3.47 2.04 -1.08
CA LEU A 107 2.77 0.82 -0.70
C LEU A 107 1.57 1.10 0.21
N ILE A 108 1.73 2.01 1.17
CA ILE A 108 0.65 2.41 2.08
C ILE A 108 -0.45 3.16 1.33
N TYR A 109 -0.10 4.05 0.41
CA TYR A 109 -1.09 4.70 -0.46
C TYR A 109 -1.88 3.69 -1.28
N PHE A 110 -1.19 2.71 -1.91
CA PHE A 110 -1.84 1.65 -2.68
C PHE A 110 -2.82 0.83 -1.82
N LYS A 111 -2.39 0.43 -0.61
CA LYS A 111 -3.26 -0.31 0.32
C LYS A 111 -4.46 0.51 0.77
N ARG A 112 -4.26 1.78 1.13
CA ARG A 112 -5.33 2.67 1.57
C ARG A 112 -6.35 2.94 0.45
N PHE A 113 -5.88 3.10 -0.78
CA PHE A 113 -6.75 3.25 -1.95
C PHE A 113 -7.69 2.05 -2.12
N TYR A 114 -7.14 0.83 -2.13
CA TYR A 114 -7.92 -0.40 -2.29
C TYR A 114 -8.64 -0.88 -1.02
N LEU A 115 -8.59 -0.12 0.07
CA LEU A 115 -9.55 -0.27 1.17
C LEU A 115 -10.88 0.40 0.87
N GLN A 116 -10.88 1.43 0.03
CA GLN A 116 -12.09 2.15 -0.36
C GLN A 116 -12.68 1.60 -1.66
N TRP A 117 -11.83 1.24 -2.61
CA TRP A 117 -12.23 0.84 -3.96
C TRP A 117 -11.99 -0.64 -4.24
N SER A 118 -12.79 -1.21 -5.13
CA SER A 118 -12.54 -2.53 -5.70
C SER A 118 -11.50 -2.45 -6.82
N VAL A 119 -10.74 -3.54 -7.00
CA VAL A 119 -9.88 -3.74 -8.17
C VAL A 119 -10.65 -3.70 -9.50
N MET A 120 -11.97 -3.95 -9.47
CA MET A 120 -12.83 -3.88 -10.65
C MET A 120 -13.15 -2.44 -11.09
N GLU A 121 -12.93 -1.46 -10.22
CA GLU A 121 -13.30 -0.05 -10.48
C GLU A 121 -12.14 0.76 -11.04
N HIS A 122 -10.90 0.46 -10.62
CA HIS A 122 -9.69 1.16 -11.07
C HIS A 122 -8.58 0.18 -11.43
N GLN A 123 -7.90 0.43 -12.55
CA GLN A 123 -6.80 -0.41 -13.02
C GLN A 123 -5.61 -0.38 -12.04
N PRO A 124 -5.23 -1.50 -11.39
CA PRO A 124 -4.18 -1.50 -10.37
C PRO A 124 -2.83 -1.05 -10.86
N LYS A 125 -2.50 -1.29 -12.13
CA LYS A 125 -1.27 -0.79 -12.73
C LYS A 125 -1.19 0.74 -12.68
N HIS A 126 -2.27 1.43 -13.06
CA HIS A 126 -2.29 2.90 -13.10
C HIS A 126 -2.25 3.48 -11.68
N ILE A 127 -3.03 2.92 -10.76
CA ILE A 127 -3.06 3.35 -9.36
C ILE A 127 -1.69 3.11 -8.69
N MET A 128 -1.07 1.94 -8.88
CA MET A 128 0.25 1.62 -8.34
C MET A 128 1.29 2.67 -8.77
N LEU A 129 1.34 3.01 -10.06
CA LEU A 129 2.28 4.00 -10.59
C LEU A 129 1.99 5.41 -10.08
N THR A 130 0.71 5.75 -9.96
CA THR A 130 0.27 7.03 -9.39
C THR A 130 0.64 7.14 -7.91
N CYS A 131 0.52 6.08 -7.13
CA CYS A 131 0.98 6.03 -5.74
C CYS A 131 2.49 6.22 -5.63
N VAL A 132 3.29 5.64 -6.54
CA VAL A 132 4.74 5.85 -6.59
C VAL A 132 5.06 7.31 -6.90
N TYR A 133 4.40 7.91 -7.90
CA TYR A 133 4.57 9.32 -8.23
C TYR A 133 4.18 10.25 -7.07
N ALA A 134 3.03 10.01 -6.45
CA ALA A 134 2.55 10.75 -5.29
C ALA A 134 3.52 10.64 -4.10
N ALA A 135 4.03 9.46 -3.81
CA ALA A 135 5.02 9.24 -2.76
C ALA A 135 6.33 9.99 -3.05
N CYS A 136 6.81 9.99 -4.29
CA CYS A 136 7.99 10.77 -4.68
C CYS A 136 7.80 12.27 -4.35
N LYS A 137 6.64 12.83 -4.67
CA LYS A 137 6.34 14.25 -4.36
C LYS A 137 6.30 14.54 -2.86
N ILE A 138 5.60 13.71 -2.08
CA ILE A 138 5.43 13.94 -0.63
C ILE A 138 6.71 13.69 0.15
N GLU A 139 7.58 12.80 -0.34
CA GLU A 139 8.89 12.53 0.24
C GLU A 139 10.00 13.43 -0.31
N GLU A 140 9.63 14.50 -1.02
CA GLU A 140 10.56 15.50 -1.57
C GLU A 140 11.63 14.91 -2.51
N ASN A 141 11.30 13.82 -3.20
CA ASN A 141 12.14 13.20 -4.22
C ASN A 141 11.58 13.52 -5.61
N HIS A 142 12.14 14.53 -6.27
CA HIS A 142 11.62 15.06 -7.52
C HIS A 142 11.88 14.11 -8.70
N VAL A 143 10.89 13.28 -9.01
CA VAL A 143 10.83 12.46 -10.24
C VAL A 143 9.64 12.95 -11.04
N SER A 144 9.88 13.32 -12.30
CA SER A 144 8.78 13.74 -13.18
C SER A 144 7.90 12.56 -13.57
N ALA A 145 6.62 12.83 -13.86
CA ALA A 145 5.72 11.79 -14.36
C ALA A 145 6.24 11.21 -15.70
N GLU A 146 6.88 12.04 -16.53
CA GLU A 146 7.52 11.60 -17.77
C GLU A 146 8.67 10.62 -17.54
N GLU A 147 9.56 10.88 -16.59
CA GLU A 147 10.66 9.96 -16.24
C GLU A 147 10.13 8.64 -15.69
N LEU A 148 9.13 8.71 -14.80
CA LEU A 148 8.48 7.53 -14.26
C LEU A 148 7.83 6.71 -15.39
N GLY A 149 7.09 7.36 -16.29
CA GLY A 149 6.46 6.74 -17.45
C GLY A 149 7.46 6.12 -18.43
N LYS A 150 8.57 6.80 -18.73
CA LYS A 150 9.66 6.28 -19.58
C LYS A 150 10.31 5.03 -18.98
N GLY A 151 10.63 5.04 -17.68
CA GLY A 151 11.32 3.91 -17.05
C GLY A 151 10.50 2.61 -16.97
N ILE A 152 9.18 2.70 -17.14
CA ILE A 152 8.25 1.55 -17.13
C ILE A 152 7.54 1.34 -18.48
N SER A 153 7.90 2.13 -19.51
CA SER A 153 7.26 2.12 -20.83
C SER A 153 5.74 2.31 -20.77
N GLN A 154 5.26 3.31 -20.04
CA GLN A 154 3.84 3.69 -19.94
C GLN A 154 3.63 5.20 -20.09
N ASP A 155 2.40 5.59 -20.35
CA ASP A 155 2.05 6.90 -20.91
C ASP A 155 2.22 8.16 -20.03
N HIS A 156 2.72 8.20 -18.80
CA HIS A 156 2.72 9.41 -17.93
C HIS A 156 1.38 10.21 -17.74
N GLN A 157 0.61 10.58 -18.76
CA GLN A 157 -0.72 11.19 -18.67
C GLN A 157 -1.67 10.32 -17.85
N MET A 158 -1.58 8.99 -17.94
CA MET A 158 -2.37 8.11 -17.08
C MET A 158 -2.04 8.29 -15.59
N ILE A 159 -0.79 8.62 -15.23
CA ILE A 159 -0.41 8.92 -13.84
C ILE A 159 -1.04 10.24 -13.40
N LEU A 160 -0.94 11.27 -14.25
CA LEU A 160 -1.47 12.61 -13.96
C LEU A 160 -3.00 12.59 -13.84
N ASN A 161 -3.70 11.88 -14.72
CA ASN A 161 -5.16 11.76 -14.71
C ASN A 161 -5.67 11.05 -13.44
N ASN A 162 -4.93 10.08 -12.91
CA ASN A 162 -5.32 9.35 -11.70
C ASN A 162 -4.84 10.03 -10.40
N GLU A 163 -4.07 11.12 -10.48
CA GLU A 163 -3.44 11.72 -9.32
C GLU A 163 -4.46 12.21 -8.29
N MET A 164 -5.45 12.98 -8.75
CA MET A 164 -6.44 13.60 -7.87
C MET A 164 -7.30 12.55 -7.17
N ILE A 165 -7.73 11.50 -7.87
CA ILE A 165 -8.54 10.44 -7.26
C ILE A 165 -7.75 9.68 -6.20
N VAL A 166 -6.44 9.48 -6.38
CA VAL A 166 -5.59 8.90 -5.34
C VAL A 166 -5.62 9.77 -4.09
N TYR A 167 -5.40 11.08 -4.20
CA TYR A 167 -5.43 11.97 -3.04
C TYR A 167 -6.80 12.03 -2.34
N GLN A 168 -7.88 12.10 -3.10
CA GLN A 168 -9.25 12.08 -2.55
C GLN A 168 -9.53 10.76 -1.81
N SER A 169 -9.11 9.63 -2.38
CA SER A 169 -9.28 8.31 -1.76
C SER A 169 -8.43 8.12 -0.50
N LEU A 170 -7.35 8.88 -0.38
CA LEU A 170 -6.54 8.93 0.83
C LEU A 170 -7.06 9.94 1.85
N GLU A 171 -8.20 10.59 1.59
CA GLU A 171 -8.73 11.71 2.40
C GLU A 171 -7.69 12.82 2.65
N PHE A 172 -6.74 12.97 1.72
CA PHE A 172 -5.57 13.85 1.86
C PHE A 172 -4.68 13.56 3.09
N ASP A 173 -4.76 12.38 3.70
CA ASP A 173 -3.87 11.91 4.78
C ASP A 173 -2.54 11.39 4.20
N LEU A 174 -1.73 12.30 3.70
CA LEU A 174 -0.51 11.98 2.94
C LEU A 174 0.70 11.64 3.82
N ILE A 175 0.72 12.03 5.08
CA ILE A 175 1.85 11.75 5.98
C ILE A 175 1.81 10.28 6.44
N VAL A 176 2.88 9.56 6.15
CA VAL A 176 3.03 8.14 6.48
C VAL A 176 4.15 7.95 7.50
N TYR A 177 3.88 7.11 8.51
CA TYR A 177 4.81 6.77 9.58
C TYR A 177 5.34 5.36 9.34
N ALA A 178 6.33 5.23 8.46
CA ALA A 178 6.96 3.95 8.17
C ALA A 178 7.86 3.50 9.35
N PRO A 179 7.92 2.20 9.66
CA PRO A 179 8.63 1.69 10.84
C PRO A 179 10.15 1.69 10.70
N TYR A 180 10.74 2.10 9.57
CA TYR A 180 12.19 2.02 9.33
C TYR A 180 13.01 2.67 10.43
N ARG A 181 12.69 3.92 10.79
CA ARG A 181 13.41 4.65 11.85
C ARG A 181 13.26 4.00 13.22
N SER A 182 12.07 3.47 13.53
CA SER A 182 11.82 2.75 14.79
C SER A 182 12.60 1.44 14.86
N VAL A 183 12.70 0.73 13.73
CA VAL A 183 13.47 -0.52 13.62
C VAL A 183 14.97 -0.22 13.70
N GLU A 184 15.48 0.79 13.02
CA GLU A 184 16.89 1.21 13.11
C GLU A 184 17.26 1.62 14.54
N GLY A 185 16.43 2.44 15.20
CA GLY A 185 16.65 2.81 16.60
C GLY A 185 16.70 1.60 17.53
N PHE A 186 15.80 0.63 17.32
CA PHE A 186 15.81 -0.62 18.05
C PHE A 186 17.05 -1.48 17.79
N ILE A 187 17.49 -1.57 16.53
CA ILE A 187 18.71 -2.29 16.17
C ILE A 187 19.90 -1.69 16.93
N ASN A 188 20.01 -0.35 16.94
CA ASN A 188 21.07 0.35 17.66
C ASN A 188 21.00 0.07 19.18
N ASP A 189 19.81 0.12 19.78
CA ASP A 189 19.62 -0.19 21.20
C ASP A 189 20.03 -1.63 21.54
N VAL A 190 19.71 -2.59 20.65
CA VAL A 190 20.11 -4.00 20.79
C VAL A 190 21.62 -4.16 20.63
N GLU A 191 22.25 -3.48 19.67
CA GLU A 191 23.70 -3.51 19.47
C GLU A 191 24.45 -2.96 20.69
N VAL A 192 23.96 -1.89 21.32
CA VAL A 192 24.53 -1.36 22.57
C VAL A 192 24.39 -2.34 23.73
N CYS A 193 23.29 -3.10 23.80
CA CYS A 193 23.07 -4.12 24.83
C CYS A 193 23.87 -5.41 24.59
N LEU A 194 24.27 -5.69 23.35
CA LEU A 194 25.01 -6.89 22.95
C LEU A 194 26.50 -6.57 22.82
N VAL A 195 27.18 -6.39 23.96
CA VAL A 195 28.65 -6.39 24.01
C VAL A 195 29.14 -7.83 23.83
N GLY A 196 29.18 -8.32 22.58
CA GLY A 196 29.64 -9.68 22.26
C GLY A 196 29.64 -9.98 20.75
N PRO A 197 30.46 -10.94 20.28
CA PRO A 197 30.67 -11.23 18.86
C PRO A 197 29.54 -12.10 18.29
N ASP A 198 28.29 -11.62 18.32
CA ASP A 198 27.15 -12.32 17.70
C ASP A 198 26.77 -11.67 16.36
N ALA A 199 27.61 -11.88 15.35
CA ALA A 199 27.37 -11.45 13.96
C ALA A 199 26.04 -12.00 13.38
N ALA A 200 25.54 -13.11 13.93
CA ALA A 200 24.26 -13.72 13.54
C ALA A 200 23.05 -12.81 13.82
N VAL A 201 23.11 -11.96 14.85
CA VAL A 201 22.01 -11.04 15.19
C VAL A 201 21.94 -9.89 14.18
N LYS A 202 23.08 -9.39 13.70
CA LYS A 202 23.15 -8.33 12.68
C LYS A 202 22.54 -8.77 11.35
N LEU A 203 22.84 -9.99 10.91
CA LEU A 203 22.29 -10.52 9.64
C LEU A 203 20.76 -10.63 9.69
N CYS A 204 20.23 -11.20 10.77
CA CYS A 204 18.79 -11.37 10.95
C CYS A 204 18.01 -10.05 10.97
N LEU A 205 18.61 -8.97 11.48
CA LEU A 205 17.99 -7.65 11.60
C LEU A 205 18.04 -6.84 10.30
N GLY A 206 19.12 -6.94 9.51
CA GLY A 206 19.16 -6.36 8.16
C GLY A 206 18.07 -6.97 7.26
N ASP A 207 17.86 -8.27 7.36
CA ASP A 207 16.77 -8.96 6.68
C ASP A 207 15.39 -8.56 7.20
N LEU A 208 15.24 -8.07 8.44
CA LEU A 208 13.97 -7.52 8.93
C LEU A 208 13.58 -6.25 8.18
N LEU A 209 14.54 -5.39 7.83
CA LEU A 209 14.28 -4.18 7.05
C LEU A 209 13.78 -4.53 5.64
N VAL A 210 14.37 -5.55 5.02
CA VAL A 210 14.00 -6.02 3.68
C VAL A 210 12.67 -6.78 3.71
N MET A 211 12.47 -7.66 4.69
CA MET A 211 11.22 -8.41 4.90
C MET A 211 10.07 -7.53 5.38
N GLY A 212 10.35 -6.34 5.92
CA GLY A 212 9.36 -5.31 6.25
C GLY A 212 8.60 -4.78 5.03
N SER A 213 9.03 -5.12 3.82
CA SER A 213 8.36 -4.80 2.56
C SER A 213 7.18 -5.71 2.24
N ASN A 214 7.02 -6.84 2.95
CA ASN A 214 5.88 -7.74 2.80
C ASN A 214 5.40 -8.34 4.13
N PRO A 215 4.73 -7.56 5.01
CA PRO A 215 3.84 -8.13 5.99
C PRO A 215 2.42 -8.04 5.42
N GLU A 216 1.81 -9.18 5.10
CA GLU A 216 0.45 -9.31 4.54
C GLU A 216 -0.65 -8.56 5.31
N THR A 217 -0.35 -7.96 6.47
CA THR A 217 -1.31 -7.20 7.28
C THR A 217 -0.66 -6.19 8.25
N ALA A 218 0.66 -6.21 8.51
CA ALA A 218 1.18 -5.46 9.67
C ALA A 218 1.11 -3.91 9.54
N SER A 219 1.16 -3.35 8.33
CA SER A 219 1.13 -1.88 8.18
C SER A 219 -0.24 -1.25 8.54
N LEU A 220 -1.33 -2.00 8.47
CA LEU A 220 -2.67 -1.52 8.82
C LEU A 220 -3.14 -2.00 10.20
N HIS A 221 -2.47 -3.00 10.77
CA HIS A 221 -2.88 -3.62 12.03
C HIS A 221 -2.10 -3.15 13.25
N MET A 222 -0.89 -2.62 13.06
CA MET A 222 0.09 -2.56 14.15
C MET A 222 0.78 -1.20 14.20
N GLN A 223 0.85 -0.65 15.42
CA GLN A 223 1.73 0.48 15.73
C GLN A 223 3.18 0.12 15.35
N GLY A 224 3.97 1.06 14.84
CA GLY A 224 5.34 0.78 14.38
C GLY A 224 6.21 0.00 15.39
N ASN A 225 5.98 0.22 16.69
CA ASN A 225 6.67 -0.51 17.76
C ASN A 225 6.15 -1.95 17.96
N SER A 226 4.87 -2.23 17.69
CA SER A 226 4.28 -3.56 17.78
C SER A 226 4.66 -4.44 16.58
N VAL A 227 4.79 -3.85 15.38
CA VAL A 227 5.32 -4.54 14.19
C VAL A 227 6.71 -5.10 14.49
N MET A 228 7.57 -4.27 15.09
CA MET A 228 8.93 -4.65 15.44
C MET A 228 8.98 -5.79 16.48
N LEU A 229 8.10 -5.78 17.48
CA LEU A 229 8.02 -6.86 18.47
C LEU A 229 7.61 -8.20 17.83
N VAL A 230 6.65 -8.20 16.91
CA VAL A 230 6.22 -9.41 16.18
C VAL A 230 7.30 -9.90 15.23
N MET A 231 7.93 -9.02 14.47
CA MET A 231 9.02 -9.38 13.55
C MET A 231 10.24 -9.94 14.31
N THR A 232 10.56 -9.38 15.49
CA THR A 232 11.64 -9.90 16.35
C THR A 232 11.24 -11.24 16.99
N SER A 233 9.99 -11.40 17.40
CA SER A 233 9.49 -12.65 17.99
C SER A 233 9.49 -13.81 17.00
N LEU A 234 9.24 -13.57 15.71
CA LEU A 234 9.22 -14.60 14.67
C LEU A 234 10.62 -15.13 14.32
N LYS A 235 11.68 -14.33 14.51
CA LYS A 235 13.06 -14.75 14.18
C LYS A 235 13.95 -15.05 15.39
N CYS A 236 13.64 -14.50 16.58
CA CYS A 236 14.47 -14.73 17.76
C CYS A 236 13.65 -14.73 19.06
N SER A 237 13.26 -15.93 19.52
CA SER A 237 12.52 -16.12 20.78
C SER A 237 13.26 -15.60 22.03
N ARG A 238 14.61 -15.58 21.99
CA ARG A 238 15.46 -15.10 23.09
C ARG A 238 15.45 -13.56 23.23
N LEU A 239 15.41 -12.84 22.11
CA LEU A 239 15.35 -11.37 22.11
C LEU A 239 13.98 -10.85 22.53
N CYS A 240 12.90 -11.53 22.13
CA CYS A 240 11.53 -11.17 22.50
C CYS A 240 11.30 -11.21 24.02
N LYS A 241 11.79 -12.25 24.70
CA LYS A 241 11.71 -12.35 26.17
C LYS A 241 12.46 -11.21 26.88
N ARG A 242 13.72 -10.95 26.49
CA ARG A 242 14.49 -9.83 27.07
C ARG A 242 13.83 -8.47 26.86
N GLN A 243 13.18 -8.27 25.71
CA GLN A 243 12.41 -7.07 25.38
C GLN A 243 11.18 -6.88 26.28
N GLN A 244 10.43 -7.96 26.52
CA GLN A 244 9.30 -7.94 27.45
C GLN A 244 9.78 -7.61 28.87
N ASP A 245 10.86 -8.23 29.32
CA ASP A 245 11.45 -7.99 30.63
C ASP A 245 11.94 -6.54 30.79
N LEU A 246 12.59 -5.96 29.77
CA LEU A 246 13.06 -4.57 29.78
C LEU A 246 11.93 -3.53 29.77
N LYS A 247 10.80 -3.81 29.09
CA LYS A 247 9.61 -2.93 29.10
C LYS A 247 8.78 -3.03 30.37
N LEU A 248 8.91 -4.12 31.14
CA LEU A 248 8.32 -4.26 32.48
C LEU A 248 9.12 -3.50 33.56
N ILE A 249 10.32 -3.02 33.23
CA ILE A 249 11.24 -2.32 34.15
C ILE A 249 11.20 -0.77 33.97
N LYS A 250 10.46 -0.24 32.99
CA LYS A 250 10.27 1.21 32.76
C LYS A 250 8.80 1.59 32.77
#